data_AF-A0A374THP4-F1
#
_entry.id   AF-A0A374THP4-F1
#
_cell.length_a   1.000
_cell.length_b   1.000
_cell.length_c   1.000
_cell.angle_alpha   90.00
_cell.angle_beta   90.00
_cell.angle_gamma   90.00
#
_symmetry.space_group_name_H-M   'P 1'
#
loop_
_entity.id
_entity.type
_entity.pdbx_description
1 polymer ?
#
loop_
_entity_poly.entity_id
_entity_poly.type
_entity_poly.pdbx_seq_one_letter_code
_entity_poly.pdbx_strand_id
1 'polypeptide(L)'
;MHDSVKRLKVQLVGAALTVVVSAVALSATTYAWFAANNRVHATTSTISAQANGMVLQIVEGDTPDHGSDTSTVASATGHEISPSSTNDAKNWYVPQGWQGVNVSTYQKVDTSISGEAPGKYTIQGNDYYAFTAANYTLYTVANTGVADVYLDASNGSPITITQHGGTQEWFDKIKGSLRVGIVINGVLRVVYAPTAPSTTDSGNDVATVAGWSCVDSESLNKVVAPTYLHLSGTDSLDQNGDNWGATKAGEAYIKPNGNAQKVASSVNYSGTNMKVVVWMEGTDSDCQNMSGLDVGEGSPTFDVTVSLVGIVADSK
;
A
#
# COMPACT_ATOMS: atom_id res chain seq x y z
N MET A 1 20.43 -80.57 4.93
CA MET A 1 19.51 -80.23 6.05
C MET A 1 20.03 -79.09 6.94
N HIS A 2 21.34 -78.86 7.07
CA HIS A 2 21.86 -77.77 7.93
C HIS A 2 21.75 -76.35 7.32
N ASP A 3 21.93 -76.16 6.01
CA ASP A 3 21.92 -74.82 5.39
C ASP A 3 20.53 -74.17 5.31
N SER A 4 19.48 -74.98 5.21
CA SER A 4 18.09 -74.51 5.22
C SER A 4 17.73 -73.77 6.51
N VAL A 5 18.26 -74.21 7.66
CA VAL A 5 17.95 -73.66 8.98
C VAL A 5 18.60 -72.29 9.21
N LYS A 6 19.83 -72.07 8.69
CA LYS A 6 20.46 -70.74 8.73
C LYS A 6 19.70 -69.71 7.90
N ARG A 7 19.23 -70.11 6.71
CA ARG A 7 18.46 -69.22 5.80
C ARG A 7 17.11 -68.83 6.39
N LEU A 8 16.42 -69.77 7.05
CA LEU A 8 15.17 -69.53 7.78
C LEU A 8 15.33 -68.52 8.93
N LYS A 9 16.40 -68.59 9.73
CA LYS A 9 16.62 -67.64 10.84
C LYS A 9 16.86 -66.19 10.36
N VAL A 10 17.57 -66.01 9.25
CA VAL A 10 17.81 -64.67 8.67
C VAL A 10 16.51 -64.06 8.11
N GLN A 11 15.67 -64.87 7.45
CA GLN A 11 14.37 -64.40 6.95
C GLN A 11 13.37 -64.09 8.08
N LEU A 12 13.42 -64.83 9.20
CA LEU A 12 12.55 -64.57 10.35
C LEU A 12 12.83 -63.22 11.03
N VAL A 13 14.11 -62.81 11.11
CA VAL A 13 14.50 -61.49 11.65
C VAL A 13 14.09 -60.35 10.70
N GLY A 14 14.21 -60.55 9.39
CA GLY A 14 13.72 -59.59 8.39
C GLY A 14 12.21 -59.38 8.45
N ALA A 15 11.43 -60.46 8.64
CA ALA A 15 9.97 -60.39 8.77
C ALA A 15 9.50 -59.69 10.06
N ALA A 16 10.22 -59.86 11.18
CA ALA A 16 9.87 -59.23 12.45
C ALA A 16 9.94 -57.68 12.39
N LEU A 17 10.91 -57.13 11.66
CA LEU A 17 11.05 -55.67 11.47
C LEU A 17 9.91 -55.08 10.63
N THR A 18 9.44 -55.77 9.60
CA THR A 18 8.33 -55.29 8.75
C THR A 18 6.97 -55.29 9.45
N VAL A 19 6.76 -56.16 10.45
CA VAL A 19 5.50 -56.21 11.22
C VAL A 19 5.36 -55.01 12.15
N VAL A 20 6.45 -54.53 12.76
CA VAL A 20 6.42 -53.34 13.62
C VAL A 20 6.13 -52.06 12.83
N VAL A 21 6.71 -51.91 11.63
CA VAL A 21 6.45 -50.75 10.75
C VAL A 21 4.99 -50.76 10.24
N SER A 22 4.46 -51.93 9.91
CA SER A 22 3.07 -52.08 9.44
C SER A 22 2.02 -51.75 10.52
N ALA A 23 2.33 -51.94 11.80
CA ALA A 23 1.42 -51.64 12.91
C ALA A 23 1.25 -50.13 13.17
N VAL A 24 2.26 -49.31 12.84
CA VAL A 24 2.20 -47.84 12.97
C VAL A 24 1.41 -47.20 11.82
N ALA A 25 1.33 -47.87 10.67
CA ALA A 25 0.62 -47.36 9.49
C ALA A 25 -0.92 -47.55 9.53
N LEU A 26 -1.45 -48.40 10.43
CA LEU A 26 -2.86 -48.82 10.40
C LEU A 26 -3.78 -48.13 11.43
N SER A 27 -3.26 -47.23 12.26
CA SER A 27 -4.02 -46.52 13.31
C SER A 27 -4.36 -45.06 12.97
N ALA A 28 -3.86 -44.51 11.86
CA ALA A 28 -4.32 -43.25 11.27
C ALA A 28 -5.42 -43.53 10.21
N THR A 29 -6.60 -43.91 10.72
CA THR A 29 -7.84 -44.17 9.96
C THR A 29 -8.31 -42.89 9.22
N THR A 30 -9.03 -42.92 8.08
CA THR A 30 -10.09 -43.81 7.52
C THR A 30 -10.06 -43.74 5.96
N TYR A 31 -10.68 -44.59 5.13
CA TYR A 31 -11.40 -45.87 5.31
C TYR A 31 -11.40 -46.78 4.03
N ALA A 32 -12.23 -47.82 4.09
CA ALA A 32 -12.61 -48.89 3.14
C ALA A 32 -13.37 -48.46 1.84
N TRP A 33 -13.64 -49.29 0.81
CA TRP A 33 -13.12 -50.61 0.32
C TRP A 33 -13.74 -50.93 -1.08
N PHE A 34 -12.92 -51.43 -2.03
CA PHE A 34 -13.17 -52.11 -3.33
C PHE A 34 -14.60 -52.27 -3.94
N ALA A 35 -14.68 -52.10 -5.27
CA ALA A 35 -15.07 -53.18 -6.20
C ALA A 35 -14.60 -52.87 -7.64
N ALA A 36 -14.05 -53.84 -8.37
CA ALA A 36 -13.69 -53.65 -9.78
C ALA A 36 -14.94 -53.74 -10.67
N ASN A 37 -15.22 -52.69 -11.46
CA ASN A 37 -16.33 -52.66 -12.40
C ASN A 37 -15.81 -52.40 -13.82
N ASN A 38 -16.02 -53.34 -14.74
CA ASN A 38 -15.56 -53.25 -16.13
C ASN A 38 -16.46 -52.33 -16.98
N ARG A 39 -16.58 -51.06 -16.56
CA ARG A 39 -17.12 -49.97 -17.38
C ARG A 39 -16.20 -48.77 -17.30
N VAL A 40 -15.57 -48.46 -18.42
CA VAL A 40 -14.89 -47.18 -18.61
C VAL A 40 -15.97 -46.10 -18.74
N HIS A 41 -16.18 -45.35 -17.68
CA HIS A 41 -16.78 -44.02 -17.76
C HIS A 41 -15.71 -43.01 -17.35
N ALA A 42 -15.29 -42.18 -18.30
CA ALA A 42 -14.36 -41.11 -18.04
C ALA A 42 -15.08 -39.97 -17.32
N THR A 43 -14.71 -39.75 -16.06
CA THR A 43 -14.80 -38.42 -15.44
C THR A 43 -13.49 -38.15 -14.72
N THR A 44 -12.53 -37.59 -15.45
CA THR A 44 -11.36 -36.96 -14.86
C THR A 44 -11.80 -35.64 -14.20
N SER A 45 -11.11 -35.24 -13.12
CA SER A 45 -11.25 -33.93 -12.46
C SER A 45 -12.51 -33.77 -11.60
N THR A 46 -12.49 -33.05 -10.46
CA THR A 46 -11.45 -32.19 -9.88
C THR A 46 -11.16 -32.56 -8.41
N ILE A 47 -9.88 -32.57 -8.02
CA ILE A 47 -9.53 -32.36 -6.60
C ILE A 47 -9.79 -30.87 -6.33
N SER A 48 -10.91 -30.56 -5.67
CA SER A 48 -11.26 -29.20 -5.24
C SER A 48 -10.46 -28.79 -3.99
N ALA A 49 -9.14 -28.83 -4.09
CA ALA A 49 -8.28 -27.99 -3.26
C ALA A 49 -8.25 -26.60 -3.91
N GLN A 50 -9.34 -25.84 -3.76
CA GLN A 50 -9.29 -24.40 -4.04
C GLN A 50 -8.40 -23.75 -2.98
N ALA A 51 -7.11 -23.68 -3.26
CA ALA A 51 -6.32 -22.57 -2.78
C ALA A 51 -6.93 -21.32 -3.42
N ASN A 52 -7.75 -20.57 -2.67
CA ASN A 52 -8.23 -19.23 -3.06
C ASN A 52 -7.10 -18.18 -3.09
N GLY A 53 -5.85 -18.64 -3.14
CA GLY A 53 -4.64 -17.86 -2.94
C GLY A 53 -4.10 -17.32 -4.25
N MET A 54 -4.60 -16.16 -4.65
CA MET A 54 -3.74 -15.20 -5.30
C MET A 54 -2.68 -14.72 -4.33
N VAL A 55 -1.44 -14.68 -4.81
CA VAL A 55 -0.33 -14.07 -4.10
C VAL A 55 -0.09 -12.71 -4.74
N LEU A 56 -0.50 -11.65 -4.04
CA LEU A 56 -0.15 -10.27 -4.41
C LEU A 56 1.33 -10.05 -4.08
N GLN A 57 2.07 -9.53 -5.04
CA GLN A 57 3.46 -9.13 -4.92
C GLN A 57 3.61 -7.63 -5.21
N ILE A 58 4.68 -7.06 -4.66
CA ILE A 58 5.09 -5.68 -4.88
C ILE A 58 6.60 -5.63 -5.09
N VAL A 59 7.03 -4.89 -6.11
CA VAL A 59 8.44 -4.61 -6.40
C VAL A 59 8.61 -3.12 -6.67
N GLU A 60 9.80 -2.56 -6.36
CA GLU A 60 10.17 -1.21 -6.75
C GLU A 60 10.34 -1.12 -8.28
N GLY A 61 9.87 -0.03 -8.89
CA GLY A 61 9.99 0.23 -10.33
C GLY A 61 8.76 -0.16 -11.18
N ASP A 62 8.95 -0.07 -12.51
CA ASP A 62 7.86 -0.14 -13.51
C ASP A 62 7.58 -1.55 -14.08
N THR A 63 8.33 -2.56 -13.67
CA THR A 63 8.22 -3.94 -14.21
C THR A 63 8.10 -4.97 -13.09
N PRO A 64 7.18 -5.95 -13.20
CA PRO A 64 7.13 -7.08 -12.26
C PRO A 64 8.46 -7.85 -12.20
N ASP A 65 8.86 -8.30 -11.01
CA ASP A 65 9.92 -9.31 -10.89
C ASP A 65 9.31 -10.72 -10.88
N HIS A 66 9.58 -11.48 -11.94
CA HIS A 66 9.18 -12.88 -12.06
C HIS A 66 10.31 -13.87 -11.71
N GLY A 67 11.45 -13.38 -11.23
CA GLY A 67 12.57 -14.19 -10.73
C GLY A 67 12.44 -14.59 -9.25
N SER A 68 11.56 -13.92 -8.48
CA SER A 68 11.34 -14.20 -7.07
C SER A 68 9.85 -14.30 -6.71
N ASP A 69 9.39 -15.48 -6.25
CA ASP A 69 8.02 -15.70 -5.77
C ASP A 69 7.76 -15.13 -4.36
N THR A 70 8.62 -14.23 -3.86
CA THR A 70 8.67 -13.80 -2.45
C THR A 70 8.58 -12.29 -2.21
N SER A 71 8.52 -11.47 -3.26
CA SER A 71 8.52 -10.00 -3.12
C SER A 71 7.17 -9.46 -2.61
N THR A 72 7.05 -9.32 -1.28
CA THR A 72 5.86 -8.80 -0.56
C THR A 72 6.12 -7.47 0.15
N VAL A 73 7.37 -6.98 0.13
CA VAL A 73 7.79 -5.70 0.71
C VAL A 73 8.73 -5.03 -0.27
N ALA A 74 8.52 -3.74 -0.52
CA ALA A 74 9.40 -2.88 -1.31
C ALA A 74 9.52 -1.53 -0.61
N SER A 75 10.64 -0.84 -0.81
CA SER A 75 10.89 0.50 -0.28
C SER A 75 11.66 1.34 -1.30
N ALA A 76 11.56 2.66 -1.18
CA ALA A 76 12.31 3.62 -1.98
C ALA A 76 12.78 4.76 -1.06
N THR A 77 13.89 5.41 -1.42
CA THR A 77 14.46 6.51 -0.62
C THR A 77 13.87 7.86 -1.06
N GLY A 78 13.36 8.64 -0.11
CA GLY A 78 12.89 10.01 -0.35
C GLY A 78 14.00 11.07 -0.25
N HIS A 79 13.63 12.32 -0.55
CA HIS A 79 14.47 13.50 -0.40
C HIS A 79 13.70 14.62 0.32
N GLU A 80 14.37 15.72 0.62
CA GLU A 80 13.74 16.92 1.17
C GLU A 80 12.64 17.44 0.23
N ILE A 81 11.55 17.94 0.82
CA ILE A 81 10.39 18.51 0.11
C ILE A 81 10.07 19.90 0.67
N SER A 82 9.62 20.78 -0.20
CA SER A 82 9.09 22.11 0.15
C SER A 82 7.56 22.12 0.14
N PRO A 83 6.91 22.99 0.93
CA PRO A 83 5.47 23.24 0.84
C PRO A 83 4.99 23.41 -0.60
N SER A 84 3.99 22.63 -0.99
CA SER A 84 3.40 22.64 -2.33
C SER A 84 1.93 22.26 -2.25
N SER A 85 1.18 22.51 -3.31
CA SER A 85 -0.25 22.21 -3.34
C SER A 85 -0.65 21.44 -4.59
N THR A 86 -1.54 20.46 -4.41
CA THR A 86 -2.17 19.72 -5.51
C THR A 86 -3.57 19.21 -5.13
N ASN A 87 -4.41 19.04 -6.14
CA ASN A 87 -5.71 18.37 -6.01
C ASN A 87 -5.77 17.02 -6.77
N ASP A 88 -4.74 16.69 -7.55
CA ASP A 88 -4.76 15.55 -8.49
C ASP A 88 -3.43 14.80 -8.65
N ALA A 89 -2.39 15.22 -7.90
CA ALA A 89 -1.01 14.75 -8.01
C ALA A 89 -0.37 14.90 -9.40
N LYS A 90 -0.90 15.80 -10.24
CA LYS A 90 -0.40 16.11 -11.60
C LYS A 90 -0.07 17.59 -11.76
N ASN A 91 -0.96 18.44 -11.26
CA ASN A 91 -0.81 19.88 -11.26
C ASN A 91 -0.34 20.32 -9.88
N TRP A 92 0.84 20.93 -9.84
CA TRP A 92 1.52 21.32 -8.62
C TRP A 92 1.73 22.82 -8.57
N TYR A 93 1.46 23.42 -7.42
CA TYR A 93 1.47 24.86 -7.21
C TYR A 93 2.30 25.22 -5.99
N VAL A 94 2.96 26.37 -6.03
CA VAL A 94 3.77 26.91 -4.92
C VAL A 94 3.52 28.41 -4.77
N PRO A 95 3.74 29.00 -3.58
CA PRO A 95 3.56 30.44 -3.36
C PRO A 95 4.37 31.30 -4.34
N GLN A 96 3.77 32.40 -4.80
CA GLN A 96 4.39 33.39 -5.69
C GLN A 96 4.28 34.81 -5.13
N GLY A 97 3.08 35.20 -4.67
CA GLY A 97 2.78 36.53 -4.14
C GLY A 97 2.42 36.48 -2.66
N TRP A 98 2.69 37.58 -1.95
CA TRP A 98 2.45 37.71 -0.51
C TRP A 98 1.75 39.02 -0.18
N GLN A 99 0.92 39.03 0.86
CA GLN A 99 0.34 40.22 1.48
C GLN A 99 0.63 40.20 2.98
N GLY A 100 1.67 40.92 3.39
CA GLY A 100 2.21 40.77 4.75
C GLY A 100 2.89 39.41 4.89
N VAL A 101 2.39 38.57 5.80
CA VAL A 101 2.87 37.19 6.00
C VAL A 101 2.00 36.14 5.30
N ASN A 102 0.89 36.55 4.67
CA ASN A 102 -0.06 35.63 4.05
C ASN A 102 0.24 35.44 2.56
N VAL A 103 0.00 34.24 2.02
CA VAL A 103 0.10 33.97 0.58
C VAL A 103 -1.07 34.63 -0.14
N SER A 104 -0.79 35.40 -1.20
CA SER A 104 -1.80 36.11 -1.98
C SER A 104 -1.93 35.61 -3.42
N THR A 105 -0.87 35.03 -3.99
CA THR A 105 -0.93 34.31 -5.27
C THR A 105 0.01 33.11 -5.30
N TYR A 106 -0.33 32.16 -6.17
CA TYR A 106 0.41 30.94 -6.45
C TYR A 106 0.91 30.94 -7.89
N GLN A 107 1.87 30.07 -8.18
CA GLN A 107 2.27 29.72 -9.53
C GLN A 107 2.32 28.21 -9.70
N LYS A 108 1.94 27.75 -10.89
CA LYS A 108 2.14 26.36 -11.29
C LYS A 108 3.63 26.10 -11.52
N VAL A 109 4.15 24.99 -10.99
CA VAL A 109 5.51 24.52 -11.27
C VAL A 109 5.49 23.41 -12.32
N ASP A 110 6.50 23.38 -13.18
CA ASP A 110 6.70 22.28 -14.13
C ASP A 110 7.41 21.13 -13.41
N THR A 111 6.69 20.03 -13.20
CA THR A 111 7.18 18.83 -12.52
C THR A 111 6.29 17.62 -12.83
N SER A 112 6.74 16.42 -12.48
CA SER A 112 6.09 15.15 -12.80
C SER A 112 6.30 14.11 -11.70
N ILE A 113 5.31 13.24 -11.47
CA ILE A 113 5.40 12.07 -10.59
C ILE A 113 6.19 10.89 -11.20
N SER A 114 6.76 11.10 -12.39
CA SER A 114 7.51 10.12 -13.18
C SER A 114 8.73 10.80 -13.83
N GLY A 115 9.83 10.06 -13.98
CA GLY A 115 11.09 10.55 -14.54
C GLY A 115 12.25 10.35 -13.56
N GLU A 116 13.43 10.86 -13.92
CA GLU A 116 14.67 10.67 -13.13
C GLU A 116 14.71 11.50 -11.83
N ALA A 117 13.99 12.63 -11.78
CA ALA A 117 13.86 13.47 -10.59
C ALA A 117 12.40 13.88 -10.37
N PRO A 118 11.53 12.97 -9.91
CA PRO A 118 10.12 13.28 -9.64
C PRO A 118 9.98 14.42 -8.63
N GLY A 119 8.96 15.26 -8.80
CA GLY A 119 8.68 16.38 -7.90
C GLY A 119 9.65 17.56 -7.98
N LYS A 120 10.79 17.42 -8.67
CA LYS A 120 11.74 18.51 -8.87
C LYS A 120 11.12 19.67 -9.64
N TYR A 121 11.42 20.90 -9.21
CA TYR A 121 11.16 22.13 -9.97
C TYR A 121 12.24 23.19 -9.68
N THR A 122 12.36 24.21 -10.52
CA THR A 122 13.38 25.26 -10.39
C THR A 122 12.74 26.65 -10.33
N ILE A 123 13.11 27.46 -9.33
CA ILE A 123 12.71 28.88 -9.21
C ILE A 123 13.97 29.74 -9.05
N GLN A 124 14.10 30.77 -9.89
CA GLN A 124 15.21 31.75 -9.84
C GLN A 124 16.61 31.09 -9.85
N GLY A 125 16.74 29.92 -10.48
CA GLY A 125 18.00 29.15 -10.55
C GLY A 125 18.28 28.24 -9.36
N ASN A 126 17.38 28.18 -8.36
CA ASN A 126 17.45 27.24 -7.25
C ASN A 126 16.50 26.07 -7.51
N ASP A 127 16.97 24.86 -7.20
CA ASP A 127 16.20 23.63 -7.32
C ASP A 127 15.49 23.28 -6.01
N TYR A 128 14.25 22.82 -6.11
CA TYR A 128 13.37 22.41 -5.02
C TYR A 128 12.60 21.15 -5.42
N TYR A 129 11.86 20.57 -4.47
CA TYR A 129 10.98 19.44 -4.74
C TYR A 129 9.60 19.66 -4.10
N ALA A 130 8.54 19.59 -4.90
CA ALA A 130 7.17 19.74 -4.42
C ALA A 130 6.70 18.53 -3.59
N PHE A 131 7.23 17.35 -3.90
CA PHE A 131 6.88 16.06 -3.31
C PHE A 131 8.02 15.06 -3.54
N THR A 132 8.02 13.96 -2.78
CA THR A 132 8.78 12.75 -3.12
C THR A 132 7.81 11.69 -3.67
N ALA A 133 8.27 10.83 -4.58
CA ALA A 133 7.45 9.79 -5.18
C ALA A 133 8.20 8.45 -5.25
N ALA A 134 7.67 7.43 -4.58
CA ALA A 134 8.13 6.06 -4.68
C ALA A 134 7.33 5.31 -5.76
N ASN A 135 8.02 4.52 -6.59
CA ASN A 135 7.42 3.83 -7.73
C ASN A 135 7.40 2.31 -7.50
N TYR A 136 6.25 1.69 -7.73
CA TYR A 136 6.04 0.27 -7.48
C TYR A 136 5.20 -0.38 -8.58
N THR A 137 5.39 -1.69 -8.75
CA THR A 137 4.49 -2.53 -9.54
C THR A 137 3.81 -3.54 -8.64
N LEU A 138 2.47 -3.49 -8.61
CA LEU A 138 1.61 -4.50 -7.96
C LEU A 138 1.29 -5.58 -8.98
N TYR A 139 1.47 -6.87 -8.66
CA TYR A 139 1.22 -7.98 -9.58
C TYR A 139 0.81 -9.26 -8.86
N THR A 140 0.23 -10.23 -9.58
CA THR A 140 -0.04 -11.57 -9.03
C THR A 140 0.96 -12.59 -9.56
N VAL A 141 1.34 -13.58 -8.73
CA VAL A 141 2.18 -14.72 -9.16
C VAL A 141 1.48 -15.48 -10.29
N ALA A 142 2.26 -16.01 -11.24
CA ALA A 142 1.75 -16.77 -12.38
C ALA A 142 0.79 -17.90 -11.95
N ASN A 143 -0.33 -18.04 -12.66
CA ASN A 143 -1.41 -19.00 -12.40
C ASN A 143 -2.23 -18.79 -11.10
N THR A 144 -1.99 -17.72 -10.33
CA THR A 144 -2.72 -17.49 -9.05
C THR A 144 -3.98 -16.62 -9.18
N GLY A 145 -4.22 -16.01 -10.34
CA GLY A 145 -5.47 -15.32 -10.66
C GLY A 145 -5.38 -13.79 -10.68
N VAL A 146 -6.49 -13.12 -10.40
CA VAL A 146 -6.70 -11.67 -10.56
C VAL A 146 -7.21 -11.06 -9.25
N ALA A 147 -6.47 -10.09 -8.71
CA ALA A 147 -6.73 -9.47 -7.41
C ALA A 147 -7.39 -8.09 -7.51
N ASP A 148 -8.33 -7.84 -6.61
CA ASP A 148 -8.67 -6.47 -6.20
C ASP A 148 -7.86 -6.12 -4.94
N VAL A 149 -7.22 -4.96 -4.94
CA VAL A 149 -6.32 -4.52 -3.88
C VAL A 149 -7.02 -3.51 -2.97
N TYR A 150 -6.90 -3.73 -1.67
CA TYR A 150 -7.45 -2.91 -0.59
C TYR A 150 -6.33 -2.49 0.37
N LEU A 151 -6.62 -1.52 1.23
CA LEU A 151 -5.77 -1.19 2.37
C LEU A 151 -5.89 -2.29 3.43
N ASP A 152 -4.80 -2.72 4.05
CA ASP A 152 -4.84 -3.70 5.14
C ASP A 152 -5.00 -3.01 6.50
N ALA A 153 -6.23 -2.95 7.00
CA ALA A 153 -6.58 -2.37 8.30
C ALA A 153 -6.58 -3.40 9.45
N SER A 154 -6.04 -4.61 9.23
CA SER A 154 -6.10 -5.71 10.22
C SER A 154 -5.32 -5.44 11.51
N ASN A 155 -4.33 -4.55 11.47
CA ASN A 155 -3.42 -4.25 12.58
C ASN A 155 -3.48 -2.78 13.02
N GLY A 156 -4.57 -2.06 12.70
CA GLY A 156 -4.74 -0.63 12.98
C GLY A 156 -4.74 0.20 11.70
N SER A 157 -4.08 1.37 11.71
CA SER A 157 -4.02 2.22 10.52
C SER A 157 -3.28 1.52 9.37
N PRO A 158 -3.88 1.40 8.18
CA PRO A 158 -3.22 0.78 7.02
C PRO A 158 -2.07 1.63 6.47
N ILE A 159 -2.08 2.95 6.76
CA ILE A 159 -1.04 3.88 6.37
C ILE A 159 -0.47 4.49 7.64
N THR A 160 0.84 4.38 7.83
CA THR A 160 1.55 4.93 8.99
C THR A 160 2.71 5.80 8.54
N ILE A 161 2.92 6.89 9.28
CA ILE A 161 4.08 7.77 9.15
C ILE A 161 4.89 7.63 10.43
N THR A 162 6.13 7.17 10.31
CA THR A 162 7.06 7.02 11.45
C THR A 162 8.13 8.09 11.35
N GLN A 163 8.28 8.89 12.42
CA GLN A 163 9.31 9.91 12.53
C GLN A 163 10.65 9.28 12.94
N HIS A 164 11.74 9.73 12.32
CA HIS A 164 13.11 9.42 12.71
C HIS A 164 13.90 10.73 12.88
N GLY A 165 14.58 10.89 14.02
CA GLY A 165 15.24 12.16 14.36
C GLY A 165 14.23 13.28 14.69
N GLY A 166 14.75 14.48 14.97
CA GLY A 166 13.97 15.63 15.46
C GLY A 166 13.21 15.37 16.77
N THR A 167 12.34 16.30 17.15
CA THR A 167 11.49 16.21 18.34
C THR A 167 10.03 15.89 17.97
N GLN A 168 9.25 15.34 18.91
CA GLN A 168 7.81 15.14 18.70
C GLN A 168 7.08 16.48 18.46
N GLU A 169 7.50 17.55 19.13
CA GLU A 169 6.95 18.89 18.94
C GLU A 169 7.14 19.39 17.50
N TRP A 170 8.26 19.03 16.85
CA TRP A 170 8.50 19.34 15.45
C TRP A 170 7.47 18.65 14.54
N PHE A 171 7.27 17.35 14.71
CA PHE A 171 6.32 16.60 13.89
C PHE A 171 4.88 17.01 14.17
N ASP A 172 4.53 17.29 15.42
CA ASP A 172 3.21 17.77 15.80
C ASP A 172 2.82 19.09 15.10
N LYS A 173 3.80 19.89 14.67
CA LYS A 173 3.56 21.13 13.91
C LYS A 173 3.37 20.90 12.40
N ILE A 174 3.92 19.85 11.79
CA ILE A 174 3.80 19.62 10.33
C ILE A 174 2.90 18.44 9.95
N LYS A 175 2.56 17.55 10.89
CA LYS A 175 1.79 16.32 10.62
C LYS A 175 0.38 16.60 10.10
N GLY A 176 -0.13 17.81 10.30
CA GLY A 176 -1.40 18.26 9.74
C GLY A 176 -1.32 18.54 8.24
N SER A 177 -0.21 19.08 7.74
CA SER A 177 0.02 19.37 6.33
C SER A 177 0.63 18.20 5.55
N LEU A 178 1.18 17.18 6.20
CA LEU A 178 1.64 15.96 5.52
C LEU A 178 0.50 15.24 4.79
N ARG A 179 0.79 14.77 3.57
CA ARG A 179 -0.11 14.01 2.71
C ARG A 179 0.60 12.81 2.09
N VAL A 180 -0.11 11.69 2.00
CA VAL A 180 0.32 10.46 1.33
C VAL A 180 -0.73 10.08 0.28
N GLY A 181 -0.48 10.41 -0.98
CA GLY A 181 -1.34 10.07 -2.11
C GLY A 181 -0.96 8.71 -2.71
N ILE A 182 -1.93 7.82 -2.86
CA ILE A 182 -1.78 6.58 -3.61
C ILE A 182 -2.28 6.81 -5.04
N VAL A 183 -1.38 6.71 -6.01
CA VAL A 183 -1.66 6.90 -7.44
C VAL A 183 -1.58 5.54 -8.13
N ILE A 184 -2.63 5.16 -8.88
CA ILE A 184 -2.65 3.92 -9.68
C ILE A 184 -2.76 4.28 -11.15
N ASN A 185 -1.84 3.78 -11.98
CA ASN A 185 -1.75 4.06 -13.41
C ASN A 185 -1.89 5.57 -13.75
N GLY A 186 -1.25 6.45 -12.96
CA GLY A 186 -1.32 7.90 -13.13
C GLY A 186 -2.65 8.56 -12.72
N VAL A 187 -3.49 7.90 -11.93
CA VAL A 187 -4.71 8.48 -11.34
C VAL A 187 -4.60 8.45 -9.81
N LEU A 188 -4.70 9.61 -9.17
CA LEU A 188 -4.80 9.71 -7.71
C LEU A 188 -6.08 9.00 -7.22
N ARG A 189 -5.91 8.00 -6.36
CA ARG A 189 -7.01 7.14 -5.86
C ARG A 189 -7.54 7.64 -4.53
N VAL A 190 -6.64 7.85 -3.59
CA VAL A 190 -6.93 8.26 -2.22
C VAL A 190 -5.72 9.00 -1.64
N VAL A 191 -5.98 9.94 -0.73
CA VAL A 191 -4.97 10.68 0.01
C VAL A 191 -5.15 10.43 1.50
N TYR A 192 -4.06 10.10 2.20
CA TYR A 192 -4.05 9.96 3.65
C TYR A 192 -3.32 11.15 4.29
N ALA A 193 -3.78 11.57 5.47
CA ALA A 193 -3.00 12.44 6.37
C ALA A 193 -3.06 11.94 7.84
N PRO A 194 -2.03 12.19 8.65
CA PRO A 194 -2.02 11.85 10.09
C PRO A 194 -3.13 12.50 10.92
N THR A 195 -3.68 13.63 10.47
CA THR A 195 -4.63 14.45 11.24
C THR A 195 -5.86 14.74 10.39
N ALA A 196 -7.07 14.60 10.97
CA ALA A 196 -8.31 14.95 10.29
C ALA A 196 -8.38 16.45 9.94
N PRO A 197 -9.10 16.85 8.86
CA PRO A 197 -9.30 18.27 8.55
C PRO A 197 -9.95 19.00 9.73
N SER A 198 -9.37 20.13 10.14
CA SER A 198 -10.00 21.01 11.11
C SER A 198 -11.35 21.53 10.60
N THR A 199 -12.26 21.84 11.52
CA THR A 199 -13.56 22.47 11.18
C THR A 199 -13.55 23.98 11.41
N THR A 200 -12.48 24.53 11.98
CA THR A 200 -12.36 25.95 12.36
C THR A 200 -11.10 26.62 11.84
N ASP A 201 -10.01 25.88 11.73
CA ASP A 201 -8.69 26.44 11.41
C ASP A 201 -8.49 26.50 9.90
N SER A 202 -7.66 27.44 9.44
CA SER A 202 -7.44 27.68 8.02
C SER A 202 -5.99 28.04 7.72
N GLY A 203 -5.57 27.86 6.47
CA GLY A 203 -4.25 28.23 5.96
C GLY A 203 -3.84 29.69 6.16
N ASN A 204 -2.57 29.97 5.85
CA ASN A 204 -1.99 31.31 5.86
C ASN A 204 -2.27 32.11 4.56
N ASP A 205 -3.33 31.76 3.82
CA ASP A 205 -3.78 32.47 2.63
C ASP A 205 -4.42 33.83 2.93
N VAL A 206 -4.53 34.69 1.92
CA VAL A 206 -5.39 35.88 1.95
C VAL A 206 -6.87 35.50 1.78
N ALA A 207 -7.16 34.48 0.98
CA ALA A 207 -8.48 33.91 0.79
C ALA A 207 -8.47 32.48 1.33
N THR A 208 -8.95 32.28 2.56
CA THR A 208 -8.80 31.03 3.29
C THR A 208 -10.01 30.10 3.15
N VAL A 209 -9.78 28.80 3.36
CA VAL A 209 -10.80 27.75 3.52
C VAL A 209 -10.54 27.03 4.85
N ALA A 210 -11.59 26.67 5.58
CA ALA A 210 -11.47 25.93 6.83
C ALA A 210 -11.19 24.45 6.57
N GLY A 211 -10.30 23.87 7.38
CA GLY A 211 -9.82 22.51 7.20
C GLY A 211 -8.76 22.39 6.12
N TRP A 212 -8.68 21.21 5.50
CA TRP A 212 -7.76 21.00 4.38
C TRP A 212 -8.17 21.84 3.19
N SER A 213 -7.18 22.38 2.50
CA SER A 213 -7.38 23.10 1.25
C SER A 213 -6.35 22.69 0.21
N CYS A 214 -6.52 23.21 -1.01
CA CYS A 214 -5.52 23.18 -2.07
C CYS A 214 -5.74 24.38 -3.01
N VAL A 215 -4.73 24.75 -3.78
CA VAL A 215 -4.81 25.84 -4.76
C VAL A 215 -5.87 25.56 -5.83
N ASP A 216 -6.71 26.57 -6.10
CA ASP A 216 -7.66 26.54 -7.22
C ASP A 216 -6.90 26.61 -8.56
N SER A 217 -7.00 25.54 -9.35
CA SER A 217 -6.34 25.44 -10.66
C SER A 217 -6.91 26.41 -11.70
N GLU A 218 -8.12 26.93 -11.49
CA GLU A 218 -8.75 27.96 -12.33
C GLU A 218 -8.45 29.39 -11.84
N SER A 219 -8.01 29.57 -10.59
CA SER A 219 -7.84 30.88 -9.93
C SER A 219 -6.64 30.88 -8.97
N LEU A 220 -5.43 31.14 -9.48
CA LEU A 220 -4.15 31.12 -8.73
C LEU A 220 -4.01 32.17 -7.58
N ASN A 221 -5.10 32.76 -7.11
CA ASN A 221 -5.19 33.68 -5.98
C ASN A 221 -6.24 33.23 -4.94
N LYS A 222 -6.63 31.94 -4.99
CA LYS A 222 -7.60 31.31 -4.09
C LYS A 222 -7.18 29.88 -3.79
N VAL A 223 -7.68 29.39 -2.66
CA VAL A 223 -7.70 27.96 -2.32
C VAL A 223 -9.14 27.48 -2.23
N VAL A 224 -9.32 26.18 -2.39
CA VAL A 224 -10.59 25.45 -2.34
C VAL A 224 -10.43 24.21 -1.46
N ALA A 225 -11.54 23.63 -1.00
CA ALA A 225 -11.48 22.30 -0.37
C ALA A 225 -11.06 21.26 -1.43
N PRO A 226 -10.20 20.29 -1.09
CA PRO A 226 -9.75 19.26 -2.03
C PRO A 226 -10.91 18.36 -2.46
N THR A 227 -10.88 17.92 -3.72
CA THR A 227 -11.89 17.02 -4.31
C THR A 227 -11.45 15.56 -4.32
N TYR A 228 -10.20 15.26 -3.97
CA TYR A 228 -9.72 13.89 -3.86
C TYR A 228 -10.40 13.14 -2.69
N LEU A 229 -10.58 11.83 -2.85
CA LEU A 229 -11.02 10.95 -1.77
C LEU A 229 -9.91 10.88 -0.71
N HIS A 230 -10.26 10.95 0.57
CA HIS A 230 -9.26 11.00 1.63
C HIS A 230 -9.61 10.28 2.92
N LEU A 231 -8.55 9.76 3.56
CA LEU A 231 -8.55 9.11 4.86
C LEU A 231 -7.76 9.96 5.85
N SER A 232 -8.05 9.84 7.15
CA SER A 232 -7.26 10.56 8.16
C SER A 232 -7.11 9.79 9.47
N GLY A 233 -5.99 10.04 10.16
CA GLY A 233 -5.69 9.46 11.47
C GLY A 233 -5.55 7.94 11.43
N THR A 234 -6.55 7.23 11.95
CA THR A 234 -6.62 5.76 11.95
C THR A 234 -7.85 5.23 11.21
N ASP A 235 -8.59 6.07 10.49
CA ASP A 235 -9.80 5.66 9.78
C ASP A 235 -9.48 5.01 8.43
N SER A 236 -10.36 4.09 8.02
CA SER A 236 -10.41 3.50 6.68
C SER A 236 -11.64 3.96 5.88
N LEU A 237 -12.52 4.75 6.49
CA LEU A 237 -13.61 5.45 5.82
C LEU A 237 -13.12 6.77 5.22
N ASP A 238 -13.54 7.06 3.98
CA ASP A 238 -13.33 8.38 3.38
C ASP A 238 -14.42 9.39 3.75
N GLN A 239 -14.30 10.62 3.25
CA GLN A 239 -15.23 11.71 3.59
C GLN A 239 -16.70 11.45 3.19
N ASN A 240 -16.98 10.45 2.36
CA ASN A 240 -18.33 10.04 1.96
C ASN A 240 -18.86 8.87 2.82
N GLY A 241 -18.01 8.30 3.70
CA GLY A 241 -18.30 7.10 4.47
C GLY A 241 -17.99 5.79 3.73
N ASP A 242 -17.28 5.85 2.61
CA ASP A 242 -16.91 4.68 1.82
C ASP A 242 -15.64 4.01 2.40
N ASN A 243 -15.61 2.68 2.47
CA ASN A 243 -14.59 1.94 3.23
C ASN A 243 -13.50 1.34 2.34
N TRP A 244 -12.25 1.71 2.61
CA TRP A 244 -11.04 1.25 1.90
C TRP A 244 -10.31 0.09 2.60
N GLY A 245 -10.63 -0.17 3.87
CA GLY A 245 -9.91 -1.08 4.76
C GLY A 245 -10.46 -2.50 4.77
N ALA A 246 -9.68 -3.43 4.22
CA ALA A 246 -9.89 -4.87 4.39
C ALA A 246 -9.37 -5.31 5.78
N THR A 247 -9.92 -6.42 6.30
CA THR A 247 -9.55 -6.94 7.63
C THR A 247 -9.39 -8.46 7.61
N LYS A 248 -8.54 -8.99 8.50
CA LYS A 248 -8.29 -10.43 8.63
C LYS A 248 -9.31 -11.13 9.52
N ALA A 249 -9.79 -12.28 9.09
CA ALA A 249 -10.64 -13.20 9.86
C ALA A 249 -10.05 -14.61 9.81
N GLY A 250 -9.43 -15.04 10.92
CA GLY A 250 -8.62 -16.25 10.94
C GLY A 250 -7.41 -16.10 10.01
N GLU A 251 -7.30 -16.97 9.00
CA GLU A 251 -6.24 -16.89 7.98
C GLU A 251 -6.63 -16.19 6.68
N ALA A 252 -7.91 -15.82 6.51
CA ALA A 252 -8.40 -15.16 5.31
C ALA A 252 -8.56 -13.64 5.51
N TYR A 253 -8.41 -12.88 4.43
CA TYR A 253 -8.81 -11.47 4.41
C TYR A 253 -10.23 -11.32 3.88
N ILE A 254 -10.98 -10.41 4.50
CA ILE A 254 -12.35 -10.05 4.13
C ILE A 254 -12.32 -8.64 3.54
N LYS A 255 -13.04 -8.49 2.41
CA LYS A 255 -13.33 -7.23 1.74
C LYS A 255 -13.92 -6.19 2.73
N PRO A 256 -13.66 -4.88 2.57
CA PRO A 256 -14.28 -3.86 3.42
C PRO A 256 -15.81 -4.02 3.48
N ASN A 257 -16.40 -3.69 4.63
CA ASN A 257 -17.85 -3.67 4.79
C ASN A 257 -18.46 -2.41 4.16
N GLY A 258 -19.79 -2.39 3.98
CA GLY A 258 -20.47 -1.24 3.37
C GLY A 258 -20.10 -1.05 1.91
N ASN A 259 -19.87 0.21 1.49
CA ASN A 259 -19.43 0.54 0.15
C ASN A 259 -17.91 0.40 0.05
N ALA A 260 -17.45 -0.77 -0.40
CA ALA A 260 -16.03 -1.12 -0.41
C ALA A 260 -15.28 -0.47 -1.59
N GLN A 261 -14.32 0.40 -1.28
CA GLN A 261 -13.44 1.04 -2.26
C GLN A 261 -12.14 0.27 -2.47
N LYS A 262 -11.68 0.24 -3.71
CA LYS A 262 -10.48 -0.49 -4.15
C LYS A 262 -9.34 0.50 -4.35
N VAL A 263 -8.15 0.18 -3.85
CA VAL A 263 -6.91 0.86 -4.23
C VAL A 263 -6.66 0.63 -5.71
N ALA A 264 -6.53 -0.64 -6.12
CA ALA A 264 -6.41 -1.07 -7.51
C ALA A 264 -7.40 -2.19 -7.80
N SER A 265 -7.88 -2.28 -9.04
CA SER A 265 -8.84 -3.31 -9.47
C SER A 265 -8.23 -4.23 -10.51
N SER A 266 -8.51 -5.54 -10.40
CA SER A 266 -8.10 -6.55 -11.38
C SER A 266 -6.59 -6.62 -11.69
N VAL A 267 -5.76 -6.41 -10.66
CA VAL A 267 -4.31 -6.62 -10.70
C VAL A 267 -4.02 -8.08 -11.07
N ASN A 268 -3.12 -8.29 -12.02
CA ASN A 268 -2.80 -9.60 -12.57
C ASN A 268 -1.28 -9.76 -12.79
N TYR A 269 -0.88 -10.86 -13.43
CA TYR A 269 0.52 -11.18 -13.72
C TYR A 269 1.28 -10.09 -14.49
N SER A 270 0.63 -9.37 -15.42
CA SER A 270 1.25 -8.27 -16.18
C SER A 270 1.53 -7.02 -15.32
N GLY A 271 1.01 -6.99 -14.09
CA GLY A 271 1.20 -5.91 -13.14
C GLY A 271 0.28 -4.69 -13.33
N THR A 272 0.43 -3.75 -12.40
CA THR A 272 -0.28 -2.47 -12.33
C THR A 272 0.63 -1.48 -11.63
N ASN A 273 0.85 -0.31 -12.25
CA ASN A 273 1.74 0.69 -11.67
C ASN A 273 1.06 1.38 -10.50
N MET A 274 1.77 1.43 -9.37
CA MET A 274 1.42 2.19 -8.19
C MET A 274 2.53 3.18 -7.87
N LYS A 275 2.16 4.41 -7.52
CA LYS A 275 3.09 5.37 -6.91
C LYS A 275 2.55 5.82 -5.57
N VAL A 276 3.45 5.90 -4.58
CA VAL A 276 3.18 6.57 -3.31
C VAL A 276 3.82 7.95 -3.40
N VAL A 277 3.01 9.00 -3.39
CA VAL A 277 3.45 10.39 -3.52
C VAL A 277 3.26 11.08 -2.18
N VAL A 278 4.33 11.65 -1.62
CA VAL A 278 4.31 12.29 -0.30
C VAL A 278 4.63 13.77 -0.46
N TRP A 279 3.75 14.64 0.02
CA TRP A 279 3.92 16.10 -0.03
C TRP A 279 3.52 16.75 1.29
N MET A 280 3.83 18.03 1.40
CA MET A 280 3.42 18.92 2.49
C MET A 280 2.48 19.97 1.90
N GLU A 281 1.19 19.87 2.20
CA GLU A 281 0.15 20.74 1.65
C GLU A 281 0.33 22.18 2.13
N GLY A 282 0.75 23.04 1.21
CA GLY A 282 1.21 24.40 1.51
C GLY A 282 0.11 25.37 1.94
N THR A 283 -1.15 25.01 1.77
CA THR A 283 -2.34 25.82 2.09
C THR A 283 -3.01 25.41 3.41
N ASP A 284 -2.48 24.42 4.13
CA ASP A 284 -3.00 24.00 5.43
C ASP A 284 -2.56 24.93 6.56
N SER A 285 -3.38 25.03 7.61
CA SER A 285 -3.08 25.79 8.84
C SER A 285 -1.78 25.36 9.51
N ASP A 286 -1.41 24.08 9.37
CA ASP A 286 -0.23 23.47 9.97
C ASP A 286 1.03 23.60 9.08
N CYS A 287 0.93 24.16 7.87
CA CYS A 287 2.09 24.44 7.04
C CYS A 287 2.82 25.73 7.46
N GLN A 288 3.31 25.76 8.69
CA GLN A 288 3.95 26.94 9.30
C GLN A 288 5.47 26.99 9.07
N ASN A 289 5.98 28.20 8.80
CA ASN A 289 7.42 28.46 8.72
C ASN A 289 8.06 28.36 10.11
N MET A 290 8.86 27.32 10.34
CA MET A 290 9.58 27.13 11.60
C MET A 290 10.90 27.93 11.62
N SER A 291 10.88 29.08 12.30
CA SER A 291 12.11 29.76 12.73
C SER A 291 12.51 29.27 14.14
N GLY A 292 13.82 29.08 14.37
CA GLY A 292 14.35 28.71 15.69
C GLY A 292 14.45 27.21 15.98
N LEU A 293 14.69 26.37 14.97
CA LEU A 293 15.30 25.06 15.23
C LEU A 293 16.73 25.28 15.76
N ASP A 294 17.07 24.61 16.87
CA ASP A 294 18.41 24.76 17.46
C ASP A 294 19.47 24.30 16.47
N VAL A 295 20.54 25.11 16.34
CA VAL A 295 21.61 24.89 15.35
C VAL A 295 22.39 23.62 15.71
N GLY A 296 21.98 22.50 15.11
CA GLY A 296 22.59 21.18 15.33
C GLY A 296 21.60 20.03 15.45
N GLU A 297 20.30 20.28 15.66
CA GLU A 297 19.29 19.23 15.46
C GLU A 297 19.06 18.99 13.96
N GLY A 298 19.30 17.76 13.51
CA GLY A 298 19.05 17.38 12.11
C GLY A 298 17.55 17.34 11.82
N SER A 299 17.16 17.78 10.62
CA SER A 299 15.80 17.65 10.11
C SER A 299 15.29 16.21 10.28
N PRO A 300 14.09 15.99 10.84
CA PRO A 300 13.55 14.64 10.94
C PRO A 300 13.21 14.08 9.56
N THR A 301 13.39 12.77 9.42
CA THR A 301 12.98 12.00 8.24
C THR A 301 11.74 11.16 8.56
N PHE A 302 11.00 10.78 7.52
CA PHE A 302 9.72 10.08 7.66
C PHE A 302 9.68 8.80 6.84
N ASP A 303 9.46 7.67 7.52
CA ASP A 303 9.16 6.41 6.88
C ASP A 303 7.64 6.32 6.70
N VAL A 304 7.20 6.23 5.44
CA VAL A 304 5.80 6.04 5.08
C VAL A 304 5.56 4.57 4.74
N THR A 305 4.80 3.88 5.58
CA THR A 305 4.38 2.49 5.31
C THR A 305 2.95 2.48 4.79
N VAL A 306 2.70 1.81 3.67
CA VAL A 306 1.37 1.55 3.12
C VAL A 306 1.14 0.05 3.10
N SER A 307 0.22 -0.42 3.93
CA SER A 307 -0.13 -1.84 4.06
C SER A 307 -1.25 -2.18 3.09
N LEU A 308 -1.02 -3.18 2.23
CA LEU A 308 -1.92 -3.55 1.14
C LEU A 308 -2.24 -5.05 1.19
N VAL A 309 -3.44 -5.39 0.73
CA VAL A 309 -3.85 -6.79 0.56
C VAL A 309 -4.60 -7.00 -0.76
N GLY A 310 -4.26 -8.07 -1.45
CA GLY A 310 -5.01 -8.57 -2.61
C GLY A 310 -6.06 -9.58 -2.15
N ILE A 311 -7.31 -9.34 -2.54
CA ILE A 311 -8.45 -10.24 -2.33
C ILE A 311 -8.95 -10.70 -3.70
N VAL A 312 -9.45 -11.94 -3.76
CA VAL A 312 -10.05 -12.51 -4.99
C VAL A 312 -11.08 -11.54 -5.56
N ALA A 313 -10.82 -11.06 -6.78
CA ALA A 313 -11.76 -10.18 -7.46
C ALA A 313 -13.10 -10.91 -7.66
N ASP A 314 -14.20 -10.22 -7.36
CA ASP A 314 -15.55 -10.76 -7.55
C ASP A 314 -15.68 -11.22 -9.02
N SER A 315 -15.99 -12.51 -9.24
CA SER A 315 -16.01 -13.11 -10.57
C SER A 315 -17.00 -12.41 -11.49
N LYS A 316 -16.55 -12.01 -12.68
CA LYS A 316 -17.41 -11.56 -13.79
C LYS A 316 -18.19 -12.71 -14.42
#